data_AF-A0A257NM90-F1
#
_entry.id   AF-A0A257NM90-F1
#
_cell.length_a   1.000
_cell.length_b   1.000
_cell.length_c   1.000
_cell.angle_alpha   90.00
_cell.angle_beta   90.00
_cell.angle_gamma   90.00
#
_symmetry.space_group_name_H-M   'P 1'
#
loop_
_entity.id
_entity.type
_entity.pdbx_description
1 polymer ?
#
loop_
_entity_poly.entity_id
_entity_poly.type
_entity_poly.pdbx_seq_one_letter_code
_entity_poly.pdbx_strand_id
1 'polypeptide(L)' 'MKKSEGPVIDMTPEGAFVEPPKTSWGTILLRIIALGLVVFTAALAFWMALFILPFLLLLGLVAYLFVGTQARR' A
#
# COMPACT_ATOMS: atom_id res chain seq x y z
N MET A 1 44.98 0.73 -15.11
CA MET A 1 45.11 1.11 -13.69
C MET A 1 43.77 0.88 -13.01
N LYS A 2 43.65 -0.09 -12.11
CA LYS A 2 42.43 -0.29 -11.30
C LYS A 2 42.48 0.72 -10.16
N LYS A 3 41.58 1.71 -10.20
CA LYS A 3 41.35 2.63 -9.08
C LYS A 3 40.72 1.77 -7.97
N SER A 4 41.52 1.39 -6.99
CA SER A 4 41.04 0.78 -5.76
C SER A 4 40.25 1.84 -5.02
N GLU A 5 38.94 1.88 -5.28
CA GLU A 5 38.00 2.61 -4.44
C GLU A 5 37.92 1.86 -3.12
N GLY A 6 38.83 2.21 -2.21
CA GLY A 6 38.73 1.79 -0.81
C GLY A 6 37.42 2.32 -0.21
N PRO A 7 37.00 1.79 0.94
CA PRO A 7 35.78 2.23 1.60
C PRO A 7 35.80 3.76 1.75
N VAL A 8 34.82 4.43 1.14
CA VAL A 8 34.60 5.87 1.31
C VAL A 8 34.04 6.03 2.71
N ILE A 9 34.91 6.44 3.63
CA ILE A 9 34.51 6.68 5.01
C ILE A 9 33.89 8.07 5.08
N ASP A 10 32.59 8.13 5.37
CA ASP A 10 31.85 9.38 5.53
C ASP A 10 32.21 9.98 6.91
N MET A 11 33.32 10.71 6.93
CA MET A 11 33.92 11.34 8.10
C MET A 11 33.82 12.86 7.99
N THR A 12 33.59 13.53 9.11
CA THR A 12 33.77 14.98 9.24
C THR A 12 35.26 15.33 9.10
N PRO A 13 35.64 16.58 8.77
CA PRO A 13 37.04 17.01 8.70
C PRO A 13 37.84 16.77 10.00
N GLU A 14 37.15 16.62 11.12
CA GLU A 14 37.68 16.35 12.46
C GLU A 14 37.85 14.84 12.75
N GLY A 15 37.51 13.96 11.79
CA GLY A 15 37.65 12.51 11.92
C GLY A 15 36.49 11.81 12.65
N ALA A 16 35.39 12.52 12.93
CA ALA A 16 34.18 11.91 13.49
C ALA A 16 33.34 11.29 12.37
N PHE A 17 32.63 10.20 12.65
CA PHE A 17 31.64 9.65 11.71
C PHE A 17 30.43 10.57 11.63
N VAL A 18 29.88 10.77 10.43
CA VAL A 18 28.63 11.51 10.25
C VAL A 18 27.48 10.69 10.88
N GLU A 19 26.92 11.17 11.99
CA GLU A 19 25.72 10.56 12.56
C GLU A 19 24.49 10.88 11.68
N PRO A 20 23.70 9.88 11.27
CA PRO A 20 22.47 10.14 10.55
C PRO A 20 21.48 10.90 11.44
N PRO A 21 20.70 11.83 10.89
CA PRO A 21 19.74 12.61 11.67
C PRO A 21 18.75 11.68 12.37
N LYS A 22 18.67 11.79 13.70
CA LYS A 22 17.77 10.98 14.51
C LYS A 22 16.32 11.31 14.12
N THR A 23 15.54 10.27 13.83
CA THR A 23 14.13 10.45 13.48
C THR A 23 13.37 10.99 14.68
N SER A 24 12.61 12.07 14.49
CA SER A 24 11.81 12.67 15.56
C SER A 24 10.66 11.75 15.97
N TRP A 25 10.27 11.79 17.25
CA TRP A 25 9.09 11.08 17.75
C TRP A 25 7.80 11.46 17.01
N GLY A 26 7.68 12.72 16.59
CA GLY A 26 6.56 13.19 15.78
C GLY A 26 6.49 12.50 14.42
N THR A 27 7.65 12.31 13.76
CA THR A 27 7.73 11.58 12.48
C THR A 27 7.32 10.11 12.65
N ILE A 28 7.72 9.48 13.75
CA ILE A 28 7.33 8.08 14.05
C ILE A 28 5.82 7.99 14.26
N LEU A 29 5.24 8.88 15.07
CA LEU A 29 3.81 8.91 15.33
C LEU A 29 3.00 9.12 14.05
N LEU A 30 3.43 10.04 13.19
CA LEU A 30 2.75 10.32 11.93
C LEU A 30 2.76 9.12 10.99
N ARG A 31 3.86 8.35 10.93
CA ARG A 31 3.93 7.10 10.17
C ARG A 31 2.96 6.04 10.70
N ILE A 32 2.83 5.92 12.02
CA ILE A 32 1.88 4.98 12.64
C ILE A 32 0.44 5.36 12.31
N ILE A 33 0.11 6.66 12.41
CA ILE A 33 -1.24 7.16 12.06
C ILE A 33 -1.52 6.91 10.57
N ALA A 34 -0.57 7.24 9.69
CA ALA A 34 -0.73 7.02 8.25
C ALA A 34 -0.94 5.53 7.92
N LEU A 35 -0.16 4.63 8.52
CA LEU A 35 -0.34 3.19 8.37
C LEU A 35 -1.72 2.74 8.87
N GLY A 36 -2.13 3.23 10.04
CA GLY A 36 -3.43 2.94 10.62
C GLY A 36 -4.59 3.34 9.70
N LEU A 37 -4.50 4.53 9.09
CA LEU A 37 -5.49 5.00 8.12
C LEU A 37 -5.57 4.10 6.89
N VAL A 38 -4.43 3.71 6.31
CA VAL A 38 -4.40 2.81 5.15
C VAL A 38 -5.05 1.47 5.47
N VAL A 39 -4.68 0.86 6.60
CA VAL A 39 -5.24 -0.43 7.05
C VAL A 39 -6.73 -0.30 7.31
N PHE A 40 -7.16 0.76 7.98
CA PHE A 40 -8.56 1.02 8.27
C PHE A 40 -9.40 1.19 6.99
N THR A 41 -8.94 1.99 6.04
CA THR A 41 -9.62 2.18 4.76
C THR A 41 -9.68 0.89 3.95
N ALA A 42 -8.59 0.11 3.91
CA ALA A 42 -8.57 -1.19 3.25
C ALA A 42 -9.55 -2.17 3.89
N ALA A 43 -9.62 -2.20 5.22
CA ALA A 43 -10.57 -3.03 5.95
C ALA A 43 -12.03 -2.64 5.65
N LEU A 44 -12.36 -1.34 5.62
CA LEU A 44 -13.69 -0.87 5.24
C LEU A 44 -14.05 -1.29 3.81
N ALA A 45 -13.15 -1.11 2.86
CA ALA A 45 -13.37 -1.52 1.46
C ALA A 45 -13.57 -3.04 1.35
N PHE A 46 -12.80 -3.83 2.09
CA PHE A 46 -12.95 -5.28 2.13
C PHE A 46 -14.32 -5.70 2.67
N TRP A 47 -14.76 -5.11 3.80
CA TRP A 47 -16.08 -5.38 4.35
C TRP A 47 -17.20 -4.98 3.40
N MET A 48 -17.10 -3.82 2.77
CA MET A 48 -18.06 -3.40 1.76
C MET A 48 -18.11 -4.38 0.58
N ALA A 49 -16.95 -4.83 0.09
CA ALA A 49 -16.86 -5.80 -1.00
C ALA A 49 -17.55 -7.13 -0.62
N LEU A 50 -17.39 -7.60 0.62
CA LEU A 50 -18.03 -8.82 1.10
C LEU A 50 -19.56 -8.77 0.98
N PHE A 51 -20.16 -7.60 1.20
CA PHE A 51 -21.61 -7.40 1.03
C PHE A 51 -22.01 -7.09 -0.40
N ILE A 52 -21.27 -6.25 -1.12
CA ILE A 52 -21.65 -5.77 -2.46
C ILE A 52 -21.45 -6.86 -3.53
N LEU A 53 -20.34 -7.60 -3.47
CA LEU A 53 -20.01 -8.63 -4.46
C LEU A 53 -21.10 -9.69 -4.64
N PRO A 54 -21.69 -10.31 -3.59
CA PRO A 54 -22.73 -11.30 -3.80
C PRO A 54 -23.95 -10.74 -4.52
N PHE A 55 -24.36 -9.49 -4.22
CA PHE A 55 -25.47 -8.86 -4.95
C PHE A 55 -25.12 -8.58 -6.41
N LEU A 56 -23.92 -8.09 -6.70
CA LEU A 56 -23.47 -7.86 -8.07
C LEU A 56 -23.40 -9.15 -8.88
N LEU A 57 -22.92 -10.24 -8.26
CA LEU A 57 -22.86 -11.56 -8.89
C LEU A 57 -24.27 -12.09 -9.19
N LEU A 58 -25.20 -11.98 -8.25
CA LEU A 58 -26.59 -12.38 -8.46
C LEU A 58 -27.26 -11.57 -9.57
N LEU A 59 -27.08 -10.25 -9.54
CA LEU A 59 -27.67 -9.36 -10.53
C LEU A 59 -27.08 -9.63 -11.92
N GLY A 60 -25.77 -9.83 -12.01
CA GLY A 60 -25.09 -10.22 -13.25
C GLY A 60 -25.59 -11.55 -13.80
N LEU A 61 -25.79 -12.56 -12.93
CA LEU A 61 -26.34 -13.85 -13.31
C LEU A 61 -27.77 -13.73 -13.85
N VAL A 62 -28.63 -12.99 -13.13
CA VAL A 62 -30.03 -12.76 -13.56
C VAL A 62 -30.07 -12.06 -14.90
N ALA A 63 -29.28 -11.00 -15.08
CA ALA A 63 -29.20 -10.28 -16.35
C ALA A 63 -28.72 -11.18 -17.50
N TYR A 64 -27.68 -11.99 -17.25
CA TYR A 64 -27.17 -12.94 -18.23
C TYR A 64 -28.23 -13.96 -18.68
N LEU A 65 -28.94 -14.56 -17.72
CA LEU A 65 -30.01 -15.52 -18.01
C LEU A 65 -31.16 -14.86 -18.76
N PHE A 66 -31.58 -13.67 -18.36
CA PHE A 66 -32.67 -12.93 -18.99
C PHE A 66 -32.36 -12.62 -20.46
N VAL A 67 -31.17 -12.07 -20.75
CA VAL A 67 -30.74 -11.81 -22.13
C VAL A 67 -30.67 -13.10 -22.95
N GLY A 68 -30.14 -14.17 -22.37
CA GLY A 68 -30.10 -15.49 -23.01
C GLY A 68 -31.48 -16.06 -23.36
N THR A 69 -32.50 -15.80 -22.54
CA THR A 69 -33.88 -16.22 -22.82
C THR A 69 -34.57 -15.37 -23.89
N GLN A 70 -34.28 -14.07 -23.94
CA GLN A 70 -34.83 -13.20 -24.99
C GLN A 70 -34.21 -13.48 -26.36
N ALA A 71 -32.91 -13.74 -26.43
CA ALA A 71 -32.21 -14.03 -27.69
C ALA A 71 -32.61 -15.38 -28.31
N ARG A 72 -33.27 -16.27 -27.56
CA ARG A 72 -33.74 -17.59 -28.02
C ARG A 72 -35.23 -17.61 -28.41
N ARG A 73 -35.98 -16.53 -28.15
CA ARG A 73 -37.36 -16.34 -28.63
C ARG A 73 -37.33 -15.56 -29.94
#